data_AF-A0A534QRQ5-F1
#
_entry.id   AF-A0A534QRQ5-F1
#
_cell.length_a   1.000
_cell.length_b   1.000
_cell.length_c   1.000
_cell.angle_alpha   90.00
_cell.angle_beta   90.00
_cell.angle_gamma   90.00
#
_symmetry.space_group_name_H-M   'P 1'
#
loop_
_entity.id
_entity.type
_entity.pdbx_description
1 polymer ?
#
loop_
_entity_poly.entity_id
_entity_poly.type
_entity_poly.pdbx_seq_one_letter_code
_entity_poly.pdbx_strand_id
1 'polypeptide(L)' 'MCARFLDPLLAHLDDAGVGHLPEIADGDPPHTPRGCPFQASSVGEALRLERAVLAER' A
#
# COMPACT_ATOMS: atom_id res chain seq x y z
N MET A 1 -13.02 7.01 7.05
CA MET A 1 -11.88 6.53 7.88
C MET A 1 -10.80 5.87 7.03
N CYS A 2 -11.12 4.95 6.11
CA CYS A 2 -10.10 4.22 5.34
C CYS A 2 -9.26 5.10 4.38
N ALA A 3 -9.84 6.14 3.77
CA ALA A 3 -9.09 7.05 2.87
C ALA A 3 -7.87 7.71 3.54
N ARG A 4 -7.96 8.04 4.84
CA ARG A 4 -6.85 8.62 5.62
C ARG A 4 -5.59 7.73 5.62
N PHE A 5 -5.76 6.43 5.46
CA PHE A 5 -4.67 5.46 5.51
C PHE A 5 -4.23 4.99 4.13
N LEU A 6 -5.08 5.13 3.11
CA LEU A 6 -4.77 4.67 1.76
C LEU A 6 -3.82 5.63 1.04
N ASP A 7 -4.05 6.94 1.11
CA ASP A 7 -3.22 7.92 0.39
C ASP A 7 -1.73 7.87 0.80
N PRO A 8 -1.38 7.80 2.11
CA PRO A 8 0.02 7.64 2.51
C PRO A 8 0.62 6.31 2.07
N LEU A 9 -0.17 5.23 2.04
CA LEU A 9 0.28 3.92 1.60
C LEU A 9 0.62 3.93 0.09
N LEU A 10 -0.23 4.55 -0.73
CA LEU A 10 -0.01 4.68 -2.17
C LEU A 10 1.18 5.58 -2.51
N ALA A 11 1.50 6.57 -1.66
CA ALA A 11 2.69 7.41 -1.84
C ALA A 11 4.01 6.60 -1.78
N HIS A 12 4.01 5.45 -1.10
CA HIS A 12 5.17 4.55 -1.01
C HIS A 12 5.26 3.52 -2.15
N LEU A 13 4.37 3.59 -3.16
CA LEU A 13 4.36 2.64 -4.27
C LEU A 13 5.65 2.61 -5.08
N ASP A 14 6.42 3.70 -5.06
CA ASP A 14 7.69 3.83 -5.79
C ASP A 14 8.93 3.61 -4.90
N ASP A 15 8.75 3.48 -3.57
CA ASP A 15 9.85 3.36 -2.62
C ASP A 15 10.40 1.92 -2.53
N ALA A 16 9.55 0.92 -2.78
CA ALA A 16 9.89 -0.50 -2.71
C ALA A 16 10.01 -1.19 -4.09
N GLY A 17 9.77 -0.46 -5.18
CA GLY A 17 9.80 -0.93 -6.57
C GLY A 17 8.82 -0.17 -7.46
N VAL A 18 8.69 -0.49 -8.75
CA VAL A 18 7.81 0.26 -9.67
C VAL A 18 6.35 -0.12 -9.46
N GLY A 19 5.58 0.74 -8.78
CA GLY A 19 4.12 0.58 -8.63
C GLY A 19 3.72 -0.61 -7.74
N HIS A 20 4.52 -0.96 -6.73
CA HIS A 20 4.25 -2.11 -5.88
C HIS A 20 4.34 -1.78 -4.40
N LEU A 21 3.45 -2.41 -3.62
CA LEU A 21 3.50 -2.36 -2.17
C LEU A 21 4.25 -3.59 -1.63
N PRO A 22 5.16 -3.41 -0.65
CA PRO A 22 5.80 -4.53 0.02
C PRO A 22 4.79 -5.29 0.88
N GLU A 23 5.16 -6.52 1.25
CA GLU A 23 4.39 -7.33 2.19
C GLU A 23 4.36 -6.70 3.60
N ILE A 24 5.50 -6.16 4.05
CA ILE A 24 5.70 -5.64 5.40
C ILE A 24 6.49 -4.32 5.32
N ALA A 25 6.23 -3.39 6.24
CA ALA A 25 7.04 -2.20 6.45
C ALA A 25 7.25 -1.94 7.95
N ASP A 26 8.37 -1.31 8.31
CA ASP A 26 8.65 -0.92 9.70
C ASP A 26 7.62 0.15 10.17
N GLY A 27 7.26 0.10 11.46
CA GLY A 27 6.29 1.03 12.05
C GLY A 27 6.83 2.44 12.30
N ASP A 28 8.15 2.57 12.48
CA ASP A 28 8.84 3.85 12.67
C ASP A 28 9.43 4.35 11.34
N PRO A 29 9.50 5.68 11.11
CA PRO A 29 10.24 6.25 9.99
C PRO A 29 11.68 5.71 9.94
N PRO A 30 12.21 5.36 8.75
CA PRO A 30 11.68 5.64 7.41
C PRO A 30 10.72 4.58 6.83
N HIS A 31 10.11 3.72 7.65
CA HIS A 31 9.18 2.68 7.21
C HIS A 31 9.80 1.68 6.22
N THR A 32 11.00 1.16 6.56
CA THR A 32 11.76 0.26 5.68
C THR A 32 10.92 -0.93 5.20
N PRO A 33 10.87 -1.22 3.89
CA PRO A 33 10.23 -2.42 3.36
C PRO A 33 10.89 -3.71 3.87
N ARG A 34 10.08 -4.71 4.22
CA ARG A 34 10.49 -6.04 4.68
C ARG A 34 9.66 -7.13 3.99
N GLY A 35 10.13 -8.37 4.09
CA GLY A 35 9.45 -9.52 3.50
C GLY A 35 9.56 -9.53 1.98
N CYS A 36 8.52 -10.01 1.29
CA CYS A 36 8.47 -9.98 -0.16
C CYS A 36 8.26 -8.55 -0.69
N PRO A 37 9.16 -8.02 -1.55
CA PRO A 37 9.00 -6.67 -2.10
C PRO A 37 7.83 -6.59 -3.10
N PHE A 38 7.48 -7.71 -3.75
CA PHE A 38 6.48 -7.78 -4.81
C PHE A 38 5.40 -8.82 -4.52
N GLN A 39 4.49 -8.50 -3.61
CA GLN A 39 3.42 -9.40 -3.18
C GLN A 39 2.07 -9.01 -3.80
N ALA A 40 1.50 -9.88 -4.63
CA ALA A 40 0.32 -9.57 -5.43
C ALA A 40 -0.92 -9.20 -4.60
N SER A 41 -1.10 -9.76 -3.39
CA SER A 41 -2.25 -9.41 -2.55
C SER A 41 -2.14 -8.03 -1.91
N SER A 42 -0.94 -7.50 -1.63
CA SER A 42 -0.78 -6.12 -1.17
C SER A 42 -1.37 -5.11 -2.16
N VAL A 43 -1.02 -5.24 -3.45
CA VAL A 43 -1.57 -4.38 -4.51
C VAL A 43 -3.04 -4.70 -4.79
N GLY A 44 -3.43 -5.98 -4.75
CA GLY A 44 -4.82 -6.39 -4.91
C GLY A 44 -5.77 -5.76 -3.88
N GLU A 45 -5.36 -5.71 -2.61
CA GLU A 45 -6.15 -5.07 -1.55
C GLU A 45 -6.18 -3.55 -1.68
N ALA A 46 -5.09 -2.91 -2.12
CA ALA A 46 -5.09 -1.48 -2.41
C ALA A 46 -6.10 -1.13 -3.52
N LEU A 47 -6.13 -1.91 -4.61
CA LEU A 47 -7.11 -1.76 -5.68
C LEU A 47 -8.55 -2.03 -5.22
N ARG A 48 -8.76 -3.03 -4.37
CA ARG A 48 -10.08 -3.33 -3.80
C ARG A 48 -10.57 -2.17 -2.92
N LEU A 49 -9.69 -1.58 -2.12
CA LEU A 49 -10.02 -0.40 -1.31
C LEU A 49 -10.41 0.78 -2.20
N GLU A 50 -9.61 1.09 -3.22
CA GLU A 50 -9.87 2.18 -4.17
C GLU A 50 -11.20 1.97 -4.92
N ARG A 51 -11.38 0.80 -5.53
CA ARG A 51 -12.42 0.58 -6.54
C ARG A 51 -13.74 0.02 -6.00
N ALA A 52 -13.73 -0.60 -4.83
CA ALA A 52 -14.91 -1.27 -4.28
C ALA A 52 -15.33 -0.75 -2.91
N VAL A 53 -14.39 -0.29 -2.07
CA VAL A 53 -14.72 0.19 -0.71
C VAL A 53 -14.89 1.70 -0.66
N LEU A 54 -14.04 2.45 -1.39
CA LEU A 54 -13.99 3.91 -1.35
C LEU A 54 -14.63 4.57 -2.58
N ALA A 55 -15.00 3.78 -3.60
CA ALA A 55 -15.56 4.28 -4.86
C ALA A 55 -16.95 4.91 -4.74
N GLU A 56 -17.72 4.57 -3.70
CA GLU A 56 -19.06 5.12 -3.44
C GLU A 56 -19.07 6.33 -2.49
N ARG A 57 -17.93 6.99 -2.32
CA ARG A 57 -17.83 8.22 -1.52
C ARG A 57 -18.13 9.48 -2.32
#